data_AF-A0A6F8Z8X2-F1
#
_entry.id   AF-A0A6F8Z8X2-F1
#
_cell.length_a   1.000
_cell.length_b   1.000
_cell.length_c   1.000
_cell.angle_alpha   90.00
_cell.angle_beta   90.00
_cell.angle_gamma   90.00
#
_symmetry.space_group_name_H-M   'P 1'
#
loop_
_entity.id
_entity.type
_entity.pdbx_description
1 polymer ?
#
loop_
_entity_poly.entity_id
_entity_poly.type
_entity_poly.pdbx_seq_one_letter_code
_entity_poly.pdbx_strand_id
1 'polypeptide(L)'
;MFIGLLVFVLYLFNFMSALSLLGIGIIFLLYHLGSKVLIGDNNVFILLENKSYECGFEYGLEGGGFSLQFYIVGLSFLLFDLEICLFTPVVLSFNIGGMVLLLGIFFLLVVLFFLIYEFLTGALNWS
;
A
#
# COMPACT_ATOMS: atom_id res chain seq x y z
N MET A 1 25.15 -7.48 27.28
CA MET A 1 25.51 -6.12 26.82
C MET A 1 26.27 -6.13 25.49
N PHE A 2 27.38 -6.88 25.36
CA PHE A 2 28.20 -6.90 24.12
C PHE A 2 27.47 -7.47 22.87
N ILE A 3 26.71 -8.56 23.03
CA ILE A 3 25.92 -9.16 21.94
C ILE A 3 24.81 -8.23 21.44
N GLY A 4 24.13 -7.52 22.34
CA GLY A 4 23.09 -6.55 21.98
C GLY A 4 23.65 -5.36 21.19
N LEU A 5 24.83 -4.87 21.58
CA LEU A 5 25.53 -3.81 20.84
C LEU A 5 25.92 -4.29 19.44
N LEU A 6 26.42 -5.52 19.30
CA LEU A 6 26.80 -6.09 18.01
C LEU A 6 25.60 -6.25 17.06
N VAL A 7 24.47 -6.76 17.56
CA VAL A 7 23.21 -6.89 16.80
C VAL A 7 22.70 -5.51 16.35
N PHE A 8 22.78 -4.51 17.22
CA PHE A 8 22.38 -3.15 16.90
C PHE A 8 23.25 -2.51 15.81
N VAL A 9 24.58 -2.70 15.88
CA VAL A 9 25.51 -2.20 14.85
C VAL A 9 25.28 -2.89 13.50
N LEU A 10 25.03 -4.20 13.49
CA LEU A 10 24.68 -4.94 12.27
C LEU A 10 23.34 -4.48 11.67
N TYR A 11 22.35 -4.18 12.52
CA TYR A 11 21.09 -3.60 12.07
C TYR A 11 21.29 -2.23 11.42
N LEU A 12 22.08 -1.35 12.03
CA LEU A 12 22.42 -0.04 11.44
C LEU A 12 23.14 -0.19 10.09
N PHE A 13 24.07 -1.12 9.97
CA PHE A 13 24.78 -1.35 8.71
C PHE A 13 23.83 -1.83 7.59
N ASN A 14 22.95 -2.78 7.89
CA ASN A 14 21.94 -3.26 6.94
C ASN A 14 20.91 -2.17 6.57
N PHE A 15 20.56 -1.29 7.51
CA PHE A 15 19.67 -0.17 7.24
C PHE A 15 20.30 0.85 6.27
N MET A 16 21.59 1.15 6.47
CA MET A 16 22.33 2.06 5.58
C MET A 16 22.51 1.49 4.17
N SER A 17 22.72 0.18 4.02
CA SER A 17 22.81 -0.47 2.70
C SER A 17 21.44 -0.53 1.99
N ALA A 18 20.35 -0.69 2.73
CA ALA A 18 19.00 -0.61 2.15
C ALA A 18 18.69 0.79 1.61
N LEU A 19 19.06 1.84 2.35
CA LEU A 19 18.88 3.24 1.93
C LEU A 19 19.67 3.56 0.65
N SER A 20 20.92 3.08 0.54
CA SER A 20 21.73 3.34 -0.65
C SER A 20 21.17 2.64 -1.89
N LEU A 21 20.64 1.42 -1.77
CA LEU A 21 19.97 0.72 -2.88
C LEU A 21 18.71 1.44 -3.35
N LEU A 22 17.86 1.91 -2.43
CA LEU A 22 16.68 2.71 -2.77
C LEU A 22 17.07 4.00 -3.50
N GLY A 23 18.11 4.69 -3.02
CA GLY A 23 18.62 5.90 -3.65
C GLY A 23 19.07 5.67 -5.10
N ILE A 24 19.84 4.61 -5.34
CA ILE A 24 20.28 4.23 -6.70
C ILE A 24 19.09 3.91 -7.60
N GLY A 25 18.09 3.17 -7.08
CA GLY A 25 16.87 2.85 -7.82
C GLY A 25 16.08 4.08 -8.24
N ILE A 26 15.93 5.07 -7.35
CA ILE A 26 15.25 6.33 -7.64
C ILE A 26 16.02 7.13 -8.70
N ILE A 27 17.34 7.24 -8.58
CA ILE A 27 18.18 7.96 -9.57
C ILE A 27 18.06 7.31 -10.95
N PHE A 28 18.06 5.98 -11.02
CA PHE A 28 17.90 5.25 -12.27
C PHE A 28 16.53 5.48 -12.92
N LEU A 29 15.45 5.48 -12.13
CA LEU A 29 14.11 5.81 -12.61
C LEU A 29 14.03 7.24 -13.15
N LEU A 30 14.58 8.20 -12.41
CA LEU A 30 14.61 9.61 -12.82
C LEU A 30 15.44 9.82 -14.10
N TYR A 31 16.56 9.11 -14.23
CA TYR A 31 17.37 9.14 -15.46
C TYR A 31 16.58 8.63 -16.68
N HIS A 32 15.87 7.51 -16.53
CA HIS A 32 15.06 6.96 -17.61
C HIS A 32 13.87 7.84 -18.00
N LEU A 33 13.20 8.46 -17.04
CA LEU A 33 12.10 9.40 -17.31
C LEU A 33 12.63 10.71 -17.92
N GLY A 34 13.72 11.26 -17.38
CA GLY A 34 14.27 12.56 -17.77
C GLY A 34 15.02 12.54 -19.11
N SER A 35 15.68 11.44 -19.46
CA SER A 35 16.43 11.31 -20.73
C SER A 35 15.55 11.57 -21.96
N LYS A 36 14.30 11.09 -21.96
CA LYS A 36 13.36 11.31 -23.07
C LYS A 36 12.93 12.78 -23.21
N VAL A 37 12.86 13.52 -22.11
CA VAL A 37 12.57 14.96 -22.10
C VAL A 37 13.77 15.77 -22.59
N LEU A 38 14.99 15.39 -22.18
CA LEU A 38 16.23 16.10 -22.52
C LEU A 38 16.69 15.87 -23.97
N ILE A 39 16.45 14.68 -24.53
CA ILE A 39 16.82 14.32 -25.91
C ILE A 39 15.95 15.05 -26.95
N GLY A 40 14.87 15.71 -26.52
CA GLY A 40 14.00 16.48 -27.43
C GLY A 40 13.29 15.57 -28.42
N ASP A 41 12.83 14.41 -27.97
CA ASP A 41 12.04 13.51 -28.82
C ASP A 41 10.69 14.18 -29.13
N ASN A 42 10.51 14.57 -30.39
CA ASN A 42 9.28 15.21 -30.88
C ASN A 42 8.03 14.35 -30.67
N ASN A 43 8.17 13.04 -30.46
CA ASN A 43 7.05 12.16 -30.11
C ASN A 43 6.47 12.48 -28.72
N VAL A 44 7.30 12.93 -27.77
CA VAL A 44 6.83 13.39 -26.44
C VAL A 44 6.04 14.70 -26.57
N PHE A 45 6.45 15.58 -27.49
CA PHE A 45 5.72 16.81 -27.75
C PHE A 45 4.36 16.56 -28.44
N ILE A 46 4.23 15.51 -29.26
CA ILE A 46 2.95 15.06 -29.83
C ILE A 46 2.00 14.52 -28.75
N LEU A 47 2.52 13.88 -27.69
CA LEU A 47 1.74 13.49 -26.51
C LEU A 47 1.30 14.67 -25.61
N LEU A 48 1.91 15.85 -25.77
CA LEU A 48 1.52 17.10 -25.09
C LEU A 48 0.42 17.86 -25.84
N GLU A 49 -0.03 17.36 -27.00
CA GLU A 49 -1.33 17.76 -27.52
C GLU A 49 -2.37 17.27 -26.49
N ASN A 50 -2.90 18.20 -25.68
CA ASN A 50 -3.85 17.98 -24.58
C ASN A 50 -5.20 17.46 -25.09
N LYS A 51 -5.21 16.36 -25.83
CA LYS A 51 -6.40 15.65 -26.24
C LYS A 51 -6.50 14.40 -25.38
N SER A 52 -7.58 14.31 -24.62
CA SER A 52 -7.99 13.09 -23.97
C SER A 52 -7.98 11.94 -24.97
N TYR A 53 -7.56 10.76 -24.52
CA TYR A 53 -7.70 9.55 -25.31
C TYR A 53 -9.18 9.39 -25.70
N GLU A 54 -9.41 9.11 -26.99
CA GLU A 54 -10.66 9.30 -27.74
C GLU A 54 -10.98 10.74 -28.16
N CYS A 55 -10.40 11.11 -29.31
CA CYS A 55 -10.77 12.22 -30.18
C CYS A 55 -12.11 12.92 -29.86
N GLY A 56 -12.06 14.05 -29.14
CA GLY A 56 -13.11 15.07 -29.19
C GLY A 56 -14.26 14.93 -28.20
N PHE A 57 -14.27 13.91 -27.33
CA PHE A 57 -15.10 14.00 -26.12
C PHE A 57 -14.33 14.73 -25.04
N GLU A 58 -14.70 16.00 -24.86
CA GLU A 58 -14.53 16.68 -23.59
C GLU A 58 -15.40 15.91 -22.60
N TYR A 59 -14.83 14.93 -21.90
CA TYR A 59 -15.35 14.52 -20.60
C TYR A 59 -15.18 15.74 -19.71
N GLY A 60 -16.11 16.69 -19.86
CA GLY A 60 -16.30 17.75 -18.92
C GLY A 60 -16.40 17.13 -17.54
N LEU A 61 -16.09 17.92 -16.54
CA LEU A 61 -16.17 17.60 -15.12
C LEU A 61 -17.63 17.31 -14.68
N GLU A 62 -18.46 16.73 -15.54
CA GLU A 62 -19.81 16.21 -15.31
C GLU A 62 -19.81 14.73 -14.94
N GLY A 63 -18.63 14.14 -14.71
CA GLY A 63 -18.49 12.83 -14.11
C GLY A 63 -18.92 12.88 -12.65
N GLY A 64 -20.09 12.33 -12.33
CA GLY A 64 -20.55 12.14 -10.96
C GLY A 64 -19.45 11.55 -10.08
N GLY A 65 -19.45 11.92 -8.79
CA GLY A 65 -18.43 11.48 -7.84
C GLY A 65 -18.17 9.97 -7.90
N PHE A 66 -16.92 9.58 -7.63
CA PHE A 66 -16.50 8.18 -7.60
C PHE A 66 -17.48 7.32 -6.80
N SER A 67 -17.65 6.05 -7.21
CA SER A 67 -18.57 5.16 -6.53
C SER A 67 -18.16 4.95 -5.06
N LEU A 68 -19.16 4.90 -4.18
CA LEU A 68 -19.00 4.62 -2.75
C LEU A 68 -18.29 3.29 -2.47
N GLN A 69 -18.28 2.38 -3.44
CA GLN A 69 -17.62 1.08 -3.36
C GLN A 69 -16.10 1.22 -3.17
N PHE A 70 -15.45 2.18 -3.85
CA PHE A 70 -14.01 2.41 -3.68
C PHE A 70 -13.68 2.89 -2.26
N TYR A 71 -14.57 3.68 -1.66
CA TYR A 71 -14.43 4.12 -0.27
C TYR A 71 -14.54 2.93 0.69
N ILE A 72 -15.53 2.07 0.49
CA ILE A 72 -15.76 0.89 1.32
C ILE A 72 -14.56 -0.07 1.26
N VAL A 73 -14.04 -0.37 0.05
CA VAL A 73 -12.84 -1.18 -0.13
C VAL A 73 -11.63 -0.56 0.59
N GLY A 74 -11.43 0.75 0.48
CA GLY A 74 -10.35 1.45 1.17
C GLY A 74 -10.45 1.40 2.69
N LEU A 75 -11.67 1.54 3.22
CA LEU A 75 -11.94 1.44 4.65
C LEU A 75 -11.68 0.01 5.18
N SER A 76 -12.12 -1.01 4.45
CA SER A 76 -11.92 -2.41 4.80
C SER A 76 -10.45 -2.79 4.74
N PHE A 77 -9.71 -2.33 3.73
CA PHE A 77 -8.25 -2.50 3.67
C PHE A 77 -7.54 -1.89 4.89
N LEU A 78 -7.91 -0.66 5.29
CA LEU A 78 -7.33 0.00 6.46
C LEU A 78 -7.60 -0.78 7.75
N LEU A 79 -8.79 -1.39 7.89
CA LEU A 79 -9.14 -2.19 9.05
C LEU A 79 -8.31 -3.49 9.12
N PHE A 80 -8.13 -4.19 7.99
CA PHE A 80 -7.29 -5.40 7.94
C PHE A 80 -5.81 -5.11 8.15
N ASP A 81 -5.30 -3.97 7.67
CA ASP A 81 -3.91 -3.57 7.91
C ASP A 81 -3.67 -3.32 9.42
N LEU A 82 -4.64 -2.66 10.08
CA LEU A 82 -4.60 -2.44 11.53
C LEU A 82 -4.65 -3.78 12.29
N GLU A 83 -5.50 -4.72 11.88
CA GLU A 83 -5.57 -6.07 12.46
C GLU A 83 -4.20 -6.76 12.46
N ILE A 84 -3.52 -6.79 11.31
CA ILE A 84 -2.21 -7.45 11.17
C ILE A 84 -1.16 -6.75 12.04
N CYS A 85 -1.17 -5.41 12.09
CA CYS A 85 -0.29 -4.64 12.97
C CYS A 85 -0.45 -5.03 14.45
N LEU A 86 -1.69 -5.23 14.92
CA LEU A 86 -1.96 -5.65 16.30
C LEU A 86 -1.67 -7.14 16.54
N PHE A 87 -1.84 -7.99 15.55
CA PHE A 87 -1.61 -9.43 15.67
C PHE A 87 -0.12 -9.81 15.63
N THR A 88 0.69 -9.07 14.88
CA THR A 88 2.14 -9.29 14.74
C THR A 88 2.89 -9.46 16.08
N PRO A 89 2.74 -8.61 17.11
CA PRO A 89 3.41 -8.80 18.41
C PRO A 89 2.93 -10.04 19.17
N VAL A 90 1.67 -10.46 18.95
CA VAL A 90 1.09 -11.69 19.52
C VAL A 90 1.61 -12.93 18.80
N VAL A 91 2.07 -12.85 17.55
CA VAL A 91 2.71 -14.01 16.90
C VAL A 91 4.19 -14.10 17.28
N LEU A 92 4.86 -12.95 17.43
CA LEU A 92 6.29 -12.88 17.66
C LEU A 92 6.72 -13.13 19.11
N SER A 93 5.80 -13.09 20.08
CA SER A 93 6.16 -13.32 21.48
C SER A 93 6.16 -14.82 21.82
N PHE A 94 7.32 -15.34 22.25
CA PHE A 94 7.48 -16.76 22.60
C PHE A 94 6.88 -17.16 23.96
N ASN A 95 6.48 -16.19 24.78
CA ASN A 95 6.06 -16.38 26.18
C ASN A 95 4.64 -15.86 26.43
N ILE A 96 3.72 -16.19 25.53
CA ILE A 96 2.33 -15.73 25.62
C ILE A 96 1.53 -16.71 26.47
N GLY A 97 0.85 -16.19 27.49
CA GLY A 97 -0.10 -16.99 28.25
C GLY A 97 -1.33 -17.36 27.42
N GLY A 98 -1.93 -18.54 27.66
CA GLY A 98 -3.09 -19.02 26.90
C GLY A 98 -4.27 -18.05 26.82
N MET A 99 -4.45 -17.18 27.83
CA MET A 99 -5.49 -16.13 27.81
C MET A 99 -5.27 -15.08 26.72
N VAL A 100 -4.03 -14.65 26.48
CA VAL A 100 -3.72 -13.63 25.46
C VAL A 100 -3.94 -14.21 24.06
N LEU A 101 -3.60 -15.48 23.85
CA LEU A 101 -3.85 -16.19 22.60
C LEU A 101 -5.36 -16.37 22.36
N LEU A 102 -6.14 -16.69 23.41
CA LEU A 102 -7.61 -16.73 23.34
C LEU A 102 -8.22 -15.38 22.96
N LEU A 103 -7.74 -14.28 23.55
CA LEU A 103 -8.18 -12.94 23.20
C LEU A 103 -7.83 -12.58 21.75
N GLY A 104 -6.63 -12.96 21.29
CA GLY A 104 -6.21 -12.77 19.90
C GLY A 104 -7.10 -13.52 18.91
N ILE A 105 -7.43 -14.79 19.19
CA ILE A 105 -8.34 -15.58 18.35
C ILE A 105 -9.76 -15.00 18.37
N PHE A 106 -10.24 -14.56 19.54
CA PHE A 106 -11.55 -13.92 19.64
C PHE A 106 -11.61 -12.63 18.80
N PHE A 107 -10.55 -11.82 18.85
CA PHE A 107 -10.44 -10.61 18.02
C PHE A 107 -10.49 -10.93 16.52
N LEU A 108 -9.76 -11.97 16.07
CA LEU A 108 -9.82 -12.43 14.67
C LEU A 108 -11.24 -12.85 14.25
N LEU A 109 -11.96 -13.57 15.12
CA LEU A 109 -13.33 -14.00 14.83
C LEU A 109 -14.30 -12.82 14.69
N VAL A 110 -14.13 -11.77 15.51
CA VAL A 110 -14.94 -10.56 15.44
C VAL A 110 -14.71 -9.84 14.12
N VAL A 111 -13.46 -9.66 13.71
CA VAL A 111 -13.14 -8.99 12.44
C VAL A 111 -13.63 -9.81 11.24
N LEU A 112 -13.46 -11.13 11.28
CA LEU A 112 -13.99 -12.04 10.26
C LEU A 112 -15.52 -11.95 10.14
N PHE A 113 -16.23 -11.82 11.26
CA PHE A 113 -17.68 -11.63 11.25
C PHE A 113 -18.08 -10.33 10.54
N PHE A 114 -17.37 -9.23 10.80
CA PHE A 114 -17.61 -7.95 10.11
C PHE A 114 -17.34 -8.05 8.60
N LEU A 115 -16.29 -8.76 8.18
CA LEU A 115 -16.01 -9.02 6.77
C LEU A 115 -17.15 -9.78 6.08
N ILE A 116 -17.63 -10.85 6.72
CA ILE A 116 -18.72 -11.66 6.18
C ILE A 116 -20.00 -10.82 6.06
N TYR A 117 -20.29 -9.99 7.06
CA TYR A 117 -21.42 -9.07 7.01
C TYR A 117 -21.33 -8.10 5.83
N GLU A 118 -20.16 -7.51 5.62
CA GLU A 118 -19.91 -6.61 4.48
C GLU A 118 -20.08 -7.32 3.13
N PHE A 119 -19.56 -8.55 3.01
CA PHE A 119 -19.72 -9.36 1.81
C PHE A 119 -21.20 -9.69 1.53
N LEU A 120 -21.95 -10.08 2.57
CA LEU A 120 -23.38 -10.43 2.44
C LEU A 120 -24.27 -9.23 2.15
N THR A 121 -23.91 -8.03 2.62
CA THR A 121 -24.68 -6.80 2.30
C THR A 121 -24.50 -6.35 0.85
N GLY A 122 -23.60 -6.98 0.08
CA GLY A 122 -23.37 -6.66 -1.32
C GLY A 122 -22.68 -5.30 -1.53
N ALA A 123 -22.10 -4.72 -0.48
CA ALA A 123 -21.35 -3.47 -0.54
C ALA A 123 -20.15 -3.54 -1.51
N LEU A 124 -19.66 -4.76 -1.76
CA LEU A 124 -18.55 -5.08 -2.66
C LEU A 124 -19.03 -5.56 -4.05
N ASN A 125 -20.34 -5.63 -4.32
CA ASN A 125 -20.83 -6.07 -5.62
C ASN A 125 -20.60 -4.98 -6.67
N TRP A 126 -19.88 -5.35 -7.72
CA TRP A 126 -19.71 -4.53 -8.91
C TRP A 126 -20.66 -5.07 -9.99
N SER A 127 -21.65 -4.27 -10.34
CA SER A 127 -22.53 -4.46 -11.49
C SER A 127 -22.35 -3.31 -12.46
#